data_AF-A0A1M7N7Y7-F1
#
_entry.id   AF-A0A1M7N7Y7-F1
#
_cell.length_a   1.000
_cell.length_b   1.000
_cell.length_c   1.000
_cell.angle_alpha   90.00
_cell.angle_beta   90.00
_cell.angle_gamma   90.00
#
_symmetry.space_group_name_H-M   'P 1'
#
loop_
_entity.id
_entity.type
_entity.pdbx_description
1 polymer ?
#
loop_
_entity_poly.entity_id
_entity_poly.type
_entity_poly.pdbx_seq_one_letter_code
_entity_poly.pdbx_strand_id
1 'polypeptide(L)'
;MLLILGPTEGKIVAIKVMENITHEDYGKLLPLLNNKVSSNGEALLYMEMEEFDLTAFLCFWEEMKFDTSHFNSISKIALIGNVDWKNPRMELIAKLGFQQVRYFVPSEKQLALTWLANQSANRNLSGERSALGA
;
A
#
# COMPACT_ATOMS: atom_id res chain seq x y z
N MET A 1 11.49 -10.35 10.13
CA MET A 1 10.91 -11.54 9.47
C MET A 1 9.60 -11.16 8.79
N LEU A 2 9.54 -11.34 7.46
CA LEU A 2 8.36 -11.04 6.63
C LEU A 2 7.66 -12.33 6.19
N LEU A 3 6.33 -12.35 6.28
CA LEU A 3 5.47 -13.42 5.77
C LEU A 3 4.56 -12.89 4.67
N ILE A 4 4.42 -13.66 3.58
CA ILE A 4 3.42 -13.40 2.55
C ILE A 4 2.14 -14.13 2.98
N LEU A 5 1.07 -13.37 3.24
CA LEU A 5 -0.14 -13.90 3.86
C LEU A 5 -1.12 -14.55 2.87
N GLY A 6 -1.03 -14.23 1.58
CA GLY A 6 -2.14 -14.40 0.64
C GLY A 6 -3.34 -13.52 1.03
N PRO A 7 -4.23 -13.08 0.11
CA PRO A 7 -4.31 -13.32 -1.32
C PRO A 7 -3.44 -12.33 -2.11
N THR A 8 -2.54 -12.85 -2.93
CA THR A 8 -1.79 -12.08 -3.95
C THR A 8 -2.58 -11.99 -5.26
N GLU A 9 -3.91 -11.96 -5.20
CA GLU A 9 -4.75 -12.01 -6.39
C GLU A 9 -4.90 -10.62 -7.04
N GLY A 10 -5.01 -10.62 -8.37
CA GLY A 10 -5.03 -9.39 -9.16
C GLY A 10 -3.79 -8.55 -8.91
N LYS A 11 -4.01 -7.32 -8.43
CA LYS A 11 -2.98 -6.30 -8.16
C LYS A 11 -2.45 -6.31 -6.71
N ILE A 12 -3.03 -7.11 -5.83
CA ILE A 12 -2.74 -7.04 -4.39
C ILE A 12 -1.52 -7.90 -4.05
N VAL A 13 -0.66 -7.38 -3.18
CA VAL A 13 0.39 -8.13 -2.46
C VAL A 13 0.11 -7.98 -0.97
N ALA A 14 -0.07 -9.10 -0.27
CA ALA A 14 -0.40 -9.12 1.16
C ALA A 14 0.75 -9.68 1.98
N ILE A 15 1.23 -8.89 2.94
CA ILE A 15 2.34 -9.25 3.81
C ILE A 15 2.03 -8.98 5.28
N LYS A 16 2.68 -9.75 6.16
CA LYS A 16 2.77 -9.51 7.60
C LYS A 16 4.22 -9.34 7.99
N VAL A 17 4.46 -8.30 8.77
CA VAL A 17 5.75 -7.96 9.35
C VAL A 17 5.64 -8.25 10.84
N MET A 18 6.38 -9.25 11.31
CA MET A 18 6.38 -9.65 12.73
C MET A 18 7.53 -9.02 13.51
N GLU A 19 8.61 -8.67 12.82
CA GLU A 19 9.83 -8.09 13.39
C GLU A 19 10.47 -7.16 12.35
N ASN A 20 11.70 -6.71 12.61
CA ASN A 20 12.50 -5.98 11.62
C ASN A 20 12.60 -6.74 10.29
N ILE A 21 12.39 -6.02 9.19
CA ILE A 21 12.52 -6.55 7.83
C ILE A 21 14.01 -6.65 7.52
N THR A 22 14.46 -7.82 7.07
CA THR A 22 15.87 -8.05 6.72
C THR A 22 16.09 -7.89 5.21
N HIS A 23 17.35 -7.77 4.77
CA HIS A 23 17.69 -7.73 3.34
C HIS A 23 17.08 -8.91 2.55
N GLU A 24 17.03 -10.10 3.16
CA GLU A 24 16.43 -11.30 2.55
C GLU A 24 14.91 -11.18 2.36
N ASP A 25 14.22 -10.45 3.24
CA ASP A 25 12.79 -10.21 3.14
C ASP A 25 12.49 -9.30 1.92
N TYR A 26 13.35 -8.33 1.60
CA TYR A 26 13.23 -7.52 0.38
C TYR A 26 13.39 -8.36 -0.88
N GLY A 27 14.34 -9.31 -0.90
CA GLY A 27 14.54 -10.22 -2.01
C GLY A 27 13.31 -11.07 -2.35
N LYS A 28 12.39 -11.25 -1.40
CA LYS A 28 11.10 -11.94 -1.61
C LYS A 28 9.99 -10.96 -2.02
N LEU A 29 9.96 -9.78 -1.43
CA LEU A 29 8.89 -8.81 -1.66
C LEU A 29 9.01 -8.09 -3.02
N LEU A 30 10.21 -7.65 -3.39
CA LEU A 30 10.44 -6.87 -4.61
C LEU A 30 10.01 -7.61 -5.88
N PRO A 31 10.33 -8.91 -6.09
CA PRO A 31 9.88 -9.63 -7.27
C PRO A 31 8.36 -9.77 -7.34
N LEU A 32 7.65 -9.85 -6.21
CA LEU A 32 6.20 -9.94 -6.19
C LEU A 32 5.56 -8.63 -6.61
N LEU A 33 6.04 -7.51 -6.06
CA LEU A 33 5.59 -6.17 -6.44
C LEU A 33 5.86 -5.90 -7.92
N ASN A 34 7.08 -6.18 -8.39
CA ASN A 34 7.45 -6.00 -9.79
C ASN A 34 6.57 -6.84 -10.71
N ASN A 35 6.32 -8.11 -10.38
CA ASN A 35 5.39 -8.94 -11.17
C ASN A 35 3.99 -8.33 -11.22
N LYS A 36 3.46 -7.82 -10.10
CA LYS A 36 2.13 -7.18 -10.09
C LYS A 36 2.08 -5.93 -10.94
N VAL A 37 3.12 -5.10 -10.88
CA VAL A 37 3.25 -3.91 -11.72
C VAL A 37 3.34 -4.30 -13.19
N SER A 38 4.19 -5.26 -13.55
CA SER A 38 4.36 -5.69 -14.95
C SER A 38 3.09 -6.31 -15.53
N SER A 39 2.33 -7.09 -14.74
CA SER A 39 1.11 -7.73 -15.23
C SER A 39 -0.12 -6.81 -15.25
N ASN A 40 -0.22 -5.84 -14.33
CA ASN A 40 -1.45 -5.05 -14.13
C ASN A 40 -1.27 -3.53 -14.25
N GLY A 41 -0.06 -3.05 -14.49
CA GLY A 41 0.31 -1.63 -14.52
C GLY A 41 0.60 -1.01 -13.14
N GLU A 42 0.09 -1.60 -12.07
CA GLU A 42 0.28 -1.15 -10.70
C GLU A 42 0.19 -2.30 -9.69
N ALA A 43 0.73 -2.07 -8.50
CA ALA A 43 0.62 -2.94 -7.33
C ALA A 43 -0.10 -2.22 -6.18
N LEU A 44 -0.86 -3.00 -5.41
CA LEU A 44 -1.56 -2.56 -4.21
C LEU A 44 -0.99 -3.36 -3.03
N LEU A 45 -0.61 -2.68 -1.96
CA LEU A 45 0.07 -3.31 -0.83
C LEU A 45 -0.86 -3.41 0.38
N TYR A 46 -1.02 -4.63 0.90
CA TYR A 46 -1.63 -4.91 2.19
C TYR A 46 -0.52 -5.28 3.16
N MET A 47 -0.42 -4.60 4.28
CA MET A 47 0.67 -4.80 5.24
C MET A 47 0.14 -4.82 6.67
N GLU A 48 0.35 -5.95 7.35
CA GLU A 48 0.11 -6.09 8.79
C GLU A 48 1.40 -5.84 9.58
N MET A 49 1.32 -5.05 10.64
CA MET A 49 2.36 -4.91 11.67
C MET A 49 1.72 -5.09 13.04
N GLU A 50 2.25 -6.03 13.83
CA GLU A 50 1.79 -6.21 15.23
C GLU A 50 2.19 -5.03 16.11
N GLU A 51 3.44 -4.59 16.01
CA GLU A 51 3.95 -3.36 16.59
C GLU A 51 4.38 -2.43 15.46
N PHE A 52 3.54 -1.44 15.14
CA PHE A 52 3.88 -0.49 14.08
C PHE A 52 4.97 0.47 14.59
N ASP A 53 6.16 0.35 14.04
CA ASP A 53 7.21 1.35 14.18
C ASP A 53 7.27 2.21 12.91
N LEU A 54 6.92 3.49 13.05
CA LEU A 54 6.92 4.44 11.95
C LEU A 54 8.32 4.67 11.37
N THR A 55 9.35 4.69 12.21
CA THR A 55 10.73 4.91 11.77
C THR A 55 11.23 3.70 11.00
N ALA A 56 10.96 2.48 11.47
CA ALA A 56 11.26 1.25 10.75
C ALA A 56 10.52 1.20 9.41
N PHE A 57 9.24 1.57 9.37
CA PHE A 57 8.49 1.65 8.12
C PHE A 57 9.05 2.69 7.14
N LEU A 58 9.40 3.88 7.62
CA LEU A 58 10.00 4.94 6.78
C LEU A 58 11.34 4.49 6.19
N CYS A 59 12.22 3.92 7.02
CA CYS A 59 13.51 3.41 6.58
C CYS A 59 13.32 2.28 5.55
N PHE A 60 12.43 1.33 5.84
CA PHE A 60 12.04 0.28 4.90
C PHE A 60 11.56 0.84 3.57
N TRP A 61 10.70 1.86 3.62
CA TRP A 61 10.14 2.46 2.43
C TRP A 61 11.17 3.22 1.59
N GLU A 62 12.10 3.92 2.25
CA GLU A 62 13.22 4.61 1.59
C GLU A 62 14.17 3.63 0.89
N GLU A 63 14.53 2.52 1.54
CA GLU A 63 15.34 1.46 0.93
C GLU A 63 14.63 0.85 -0.28
N MET A 64 13.34 0.51 -0.14
CA MET A 64 12.56 -0.07 -1.22
C MET A 64 12.44 0.88 -2.42
N LYS A 65 12.28 2.19 -2.18
CA LYS A 65 12.27 3.22 -3.24
C LYS A 65 13.58 3.28 -4.02
N PHE A 66 14.70 3.14 -3.32
CA PHE A 66 16.03 3.22 -3.92
C PHE A 66 16.31 2.02 -4.84
N ASP A 67 15.85 0.83 -4.43
CA ASP A 67 16.11 -0.43 -5.16
C ASP A 67 15.13 -0.72 -6.32
N THR A 68 14.05 0.04 -6.51
CA THR A 68 13.07 -0.21 -7.59
C THR A 68 12.75 1.01 -8.45
N SER A 69 13.04 0.90 -9.76
CA SER A 69 12.62 1.89 -10.77
C SER A 69 11.09 1.93 -10.99
N HIS A 70 10.35 0.97 -10.46
CA HIS A 70 8.88 0.85 -10.57
C HIS A 70 8.14 1.37 -9.35
N PHE A 71 8.83 2.08 -8.46
CA PHE A 71 8.29 2.62 -7.22
C PHE A 71 6.97 3.41 -7.40
N ASN A 72 6.88 4.24 -8.44
CA ASN A 72 5.68 5.03 -8.73
C ASN A 72 4.46 4.19 -9.11
N SER A 73 4.62 2.90 -9.34
CA SER A 73 3.55 1.97 -9.67
C SER A 73 2.92 1.29 -8.44
N ILE A 74 3.39 1.60 -7.23
CA ILE A 74 2.70 1.19 -5.99
C ILE A 74 1.71 2.29 -5.60
N SER A 75 0.48 2.16 -6.08
CA SER A 75 -0.51 3.23 -5.99
C SER A 75 -1.18 3.33 -4.61
N LYS A 76 -1.40 2.19 -3.95
CA LYS A 76 -2.27 2.10 -2.77
C LYS A 76 -1.69 1.20 -1.70
N ILE A 77 -1.73 1.64 -0.45
CA ILE A 77 -1.28 0.86 0.70
C ILE A 77 -2.35 0.84 1.81
N ALA A 78 -2.65 -0.36 2.30
CA ALA A 78 -3.42 -0.58 3.51
C ALA A 78 -2.47 -1.03 4.62
N LEU A 79 -2.41 -0.26 5.70
CA LEU A 79 -1.60 -0.51 6.88
C LEU A 79 -2.50 -0.98 8.02
N ILE A 80 -2.22 -2.16 8.56
CA ILE A 80 -3.02 -2.82 9.59
C ILE A 80 -2.15 -2.96 10.83
N GLY A 81 -2.56 -2.38 11.95
CA GLY A 81 -1.81 -2.51 13.20
C GLY A 81 -2.43 -1.76 14.37
N ASN A 82 -1.91 -2.04 15.57
CA ASN A 82 -2.31 -1.36 16.80
C ASN A 82 -1.50 -0.08 16.99
N VAL A 83 -1.72 0.92 16.13
CA VAL A 83 -1.01 2.20 16.22
C VAL A 83 -1.96 3.36 16.39
N ASP A 84 -1.49 4.34 17.15
CA ASP A 84 -2.19 5.59 17.34
C ASP A 84 -2.09 6.44 16.07
N TRP A 85 -3.04 6.25 15.16
CA TRP A 85 -3.15 6.98 13.90
C TRP A 85 -3.33 8.51 14.11
N LYS A 86 -3.63 8.97 15.33
CA LYS A 86 -3.71 10.40 15.66
C LYS A 86 -2.33 11.01 15.93
N ASN A 87 -1.27 10.19 15.94
CA ASN A 87 0.08 10.68 16.10
C ASN A 87 0.46 11.58 14.91
N PRO A 88 0.90 12.83 15.12
CA PRO A 88 1.26 13.76 14.04
C PRO A 88 2.37 13.23 13.14
N ARG A 89 3.19 12.28 13.63
CA ARG A 89 4.24 11.67 12.82
C ARG A 89 3.69 10.84 11.65
N MET A 90 2.42 10.40 11.69
CA MET A 90 1.79 9.64 10.60
C MET A 90 1.64 10.44 9.30
N GLU A 91 1.74 11.77 9.34
CA GLU A 91 1.81 12.62 8.17
C GLU A 91 3.06 12.35 7.30
N LEU A 92 4.12 11.76 7.87
CA LEU A 92 5.32 11.39 7.11
C LEU A 92 5.01 10.31 6.06
N ILE A 93 4.08 9.39 6.36
CA ILE A 93 3.68 8.33 5.42
C ILE A 93 2.98 8.90 4.19
N ALA A 94 2.21 9.98 4.34
CA ALA A 94 1.58 10.64 3.20
C ALA A 94 2.59 11.26 2.23
N LYS A 95 3.82 11.55 2.68
CA LYS A 95 4.89 12.14 1.86
C LYS A 95 5.70 11.10 1.10
N LEU A 96 5.42 9.82 1.31
CA LEU A 96 6.17 8.71 0.74
C LEU A 96 5.83 8.40 -0.73
N GLY A 97 5.00 9.23 -1.39
CA GLY A 97 4.73 9.11 -2.83
C GLY A 97 3.64 8.10 -3.20
N PHE A 98 2.94 7.54 -2.22
CA PHE A 98 1.72 6.77 -2.44
C PHE A 98 0.60 7.66 -2.98
N GLN A 99 -0.24 7.14 -3.88
CA GLN A 99 -1.45 7.86 -4.27
C GLN A 99 -2.50 7.82 -3.15
N GLN A 100 -2.62 6.69 -2.47
CA GLN A 100 -3.59 6.48 -1.40
C GLN A 100 -3.01 5.60 -0.28
N VAL A 101 -3.08 6.09 0.95
CA VAL A 101 -2.70 5.37 2.17
C VAL A 101 -3.92 5.30 3.07
N ARG A 102 -4.23 4.12 3.60
CA ARG A 102 -5.25 4.00 4.65
C ARG A 102 -4.81 3.06 5.74
N TYR A 103 -5.27 3.39 6.93
CA TYR A 103 -4.94 2.73 8.17
C TYR A 103 -6.16 1.99 8.70
N PHE A 104 -5.93 0.82 9.28
CA PHE A 104 -6.97 -0.07 9.78
C PHE A 104 -6.52 -0.72 11.08
N VAL A 105 -7.44 -0.93 12.01
CA VAL A 105 -7.14 -1.72 13.21
C VAL A 105 -7.14 -3.23 12.89
N PRO A 106 -6.53 -4.09 13.72
CA PRO A 106 -6.45 -5.54 13.43
C PRO A 106 -7.79 -6.26 13.25
N SER A 107 -8.90 -5.70 13.74
CA SER A 107 -10.25 -6.24 13.51
C SER A 107 -10.82 -5.88 12.12
N GLU A 108 -10.20 -4.96 11.39
CA GLU A 108 -10.68 -4.42 10.11
C GLU A 108 -9.95 -5.00 8.88
N LYS A 109 -9.25 -6.12 9.02
CA LYS A 109 -8.49 -6.76 7.93
C LYS A 109 -9.30 -6.97 6.65
N GLN A 110 -10.55 -7.41 6.79
CA GLN A 110 -11.44 -7.62 5.65
C GLN A 110 -11.85 -6.31 4.96
N LEU A 111 -12.02 -5.24 5.73
CA LEU A 111 -12.32 -3.90 5.21
C LEU A 111 -11.13 -3.34 4.46
N ALA A 112 -9.91 -3.57 4.96
CA ALA A 112 -8.67 -3.19 4.28
C ALA A 112 -8.53 -3.86 2.90
N LEU A 113 -8.76 -5.18 2.82
CA LEU A 113 -8.74 -5.92 1.56
C LEU A 113 -9.82 -5.43 0.58
N THR A 114 -11.04 -5.23 1.07
CA THR A 114 -12.15 -4.68 0.27
C THR A 114 -11.83 -3.28 -0.24
N TRP A 115 -11.21 -2.44 0.59
CA TRP A 115 -10.80 -1.10 0.20
C TRP A 115 -9.71 -1.13 -0.86
N LEU A 116 -8.73 -2.03 -0.77
CA LEU A 116 -7.71 -2.21 -1.82
C LEU A 116 -8.35 -2.67 -3.13
N ALA A 117 -9.25 -3.66 -3.08
CA ALA A 117 -9.93 -4.19 -4.25
C ALA A 117 -10.86 -3.16 -4.92
N ASN A 118 -11.52 -2.30 -4.13
CA ASN A 118 -12.30 -1.18 -4.64
C ASN A 118 -11.36 -0.08 -5.15
N GLN A 119 -10.96 -0.21 -6.41
CA GLN A 119 -10.42 0.89 -7.19
C GLN A 119 -11.58 1.78 -7.58
N SER A 120 -11.63 2.98 -6.99
CA SER A 120 -12.55 4.02 -7.42
C SER A 120 -12.40 4.21 -8.93
N ALA A 121 -13.44 3.89 -9.67
CA ALA A 121 -13.67 4.41 -11.00
C ALA A 121 -13.61 5.93 -10.92
N ASN A 122 -12.44 6.51 -11.19
CA ASN A 122 -12.29 7.93 -11.42
C ASN A 122 -11.50 8.15 -12.71
N ARG A 123 -12.04 7.60 -13.80
CA ARG A 123 -11.91 8.18 -15.13
C ARG A 123 -13.29 8.73 -15.50
N ASN A 124 -13.35 10.04 -15.75
CA ASN A 124 -14.45 10.77 -16.41
C ASN A 124 -15.61 11.27 -15.53
N LEU A 125 -15.40 12.40 -14.84
CA LEU A 125 -16.47 13.36 -14.52
C LEU A 125 -15.98 14.82 -14.69
N SER A 126 -15.36 15.10 -15.84
CA SER A 126 -15.07 16.46 -16.28
C SER A 126 -15.41 16.60 -17.75
N GLY A 127 -16.71 16.70 -18.04
CA GLY A 127 -17.17 17.04 -19.38
C GLY A 127 -18.63 16.69 -19.64
N GLU A 128 -19.58 17.18 -18.83
CA GLU A 128 -20.99 17.29 -19.23
C GLU A 128 -21.78 18.17 -18.24
N ARG A 129 -21.46 19.47 -18.23
CA ARG A 129 -22.37 20.52 -17.77
C ARG A 129 -22.27 21.69 -18.75
N SER A 130 -22.94 21.57 -19.89
CA SER A 130 -23.42 22.71 -20.70
C SER A 130 -24.14 22.21 -21.95
N ALA A 131 -25.40 21.82 -21.78
CA ALA A 131 -26.44 21.95 -22.80
C ALA A 131 -27.76 21.49 -22.18
N LEU A 132 -28.48 22.40 -21.55
CA LEU A 132 -29.95 22.41 -21.49
C LEU A 132 -30.37 23.63 -20.65
N GLY A 133 -30.44 24.75 -21.35
CA GLY A 133 -31.07 25.99 -20.93
C GLY A 133 -31.58 26.67 -22.20
N ALA A 134 -32.51 26.00 -22.86
CA ALA A 134 -33.45 26.61 -23.78
C ALA A 134 -34.67 27.07 -22.99
#